data_AF-A0A0J9X236-F1
#
_entry.id   AF-A0A0J9X236-F1
#
_cell.length_a   1.000
_cell.length_b   1.000
_cell.length_c   1.000
_cell.angle_alpha   90.00
_cell.angle_beta   90.00
_cell.angle_gamma   90.00
#
_symmetry.space_group_name_H-M   'P 1'
#
loop_
_entity.id
_entity.type
_entity.pdbx_description
1 polymer ?
#
loop_
_entity_poly.entity_id
_entity_poly.type
_entity_poly.pdbx_seq_one_letter_code
_entity_poly.pdbx_strand_id
1 'polypeptide(L)'
;MLMPKEDRNKIHQYLFQEGVVVAKKDFNQAKHEEIDTKNLYVIKALQSLTSKGYVKTQFSWQYYYYTLTEEGVEYLREYLNLPEHIVPGTYIQERN
;
A
#
# COMPACT_ATOMS: atom_id res chain seq x y z
N MET A 1 4.20 -13.32 6.72
CA MET A 1 5.11 -12.75 7.76
C MET A 1 4.27 -12.40 8.98
N LEU A 2 4.77 -12.73 10.18
CA LEU A 2 4.14 -12.27 11.42
C LEU A 2 4.39 -10.76 11.55
N MET A 3 3.33 -9.97 11.60
CA MET A 3 3.37 -8.51 11.64
C MET A 3 2.31 -8.05 12.65
N PRO A 4 2.59 -7.04 13.49
CA PRO A 4 1.57 -6.42 14.32
C PRO A 4 0.37 -5.97 13.50
N LYS A 5 -0.85 -6.15 14.03
CA LYS A 5 -2.08 -5.76 13.34
C LYS A 5 -2.14 -4.25 13.11
N GLU A 6 -1.59 -3.46 14.03
CA GLU A 6 -1.53 -2.00 13.93
C GLU A 6 -0.71 -1.54 12.72
N ASP A 7 0.52 -2.04 12.55
CA ASP A 7 1.39 -1.69 11.41
C ASP A 7 0.76 -2.13 10.09
N ARG A 8 0.12 -3.31 10.08
CA ARG A 8 -0.59 -3.78 8.90
C ARG A 8 -1.71 -2.81 8.53
N ASN A 9 -2.54 -2.40 9.50
CA ASN A 9 -3.63 -1.48 9.27
C ASN A 9 -3.12 -0.12 8.75
N LYS A 10 -2.02 0.41 9.31
CA LYS A 10 -1.38 1.65 8.84
C LYS A 10 -0.99 1.56 7.36
N ILE A 11 -0.37 0.46 6.95
CA ILE A 11 0.01 0.24 5.54
C ILE A 11 -1.22 0.18 4.63
N HIS A 12 -2.29 -0.51 5.05
CA HIS A 12 -3.51 -0.63 4.26
C HIS A 12 -4.24 0.71 4.15
N GLN A 13 -4.31 1.48 5.23
CA GLN A 13 -4.90 2.82 5.24
C GLN A 13 -4.15 3.77 4.31
N TYR A 14 -2.82 3.82 4.41
CA TYR A 14 -1.99 4.66 3.54
C TYR A 14 -2.15 4.28 2.07
N LEU A 15 -2.08 2.98 1.76
CA LEU A 15 -2.27 2.47 0.40
C LEU A 15 -3.66 2.82 -0.17
N PHE A 16 -4.71 2.79 0.66
CA PHE A 16 -6.07 3.16 0.21
C PHE A 16 -6.23 4.67 0.02
N GLN A 17 -5.62 5.49 0.88
CA GLN A 17 -5.69 6.94 0.77
C GLN A 17 -4.97 7.45 -0.47
N GLU A 18 -3.71 7.05 -0.67
CA GLU A 18 -2.88 7.56 -1.76
C GLU A 18 -3.06 6.77 -3.06
N GLY A 19 -3.38 5.47 -2.98
CA GLY A 19 -3.48 4.58 -4.15
C GLY A 19 -2.14 4.12 -4.72
N VAL A 20 -1.03 4.69 -4.24
CA VAL A 20 0.35 4.36 -4.64
C VAL A 20 1.26 4.27 -3.41
N VAL A 21 2.30 3.43 -3.49
CA VAL A 21 3.35 3.37 -2.47
C VAL A 21 4.69 3.15 -3.15
N VAL A 22 5.74 3.82 -2.68
CA VAL A 22 7.11 3.61 -3.17
C VAL A 22 7.97 3.14 -2.01
N ALA A 23 8.63 1.99 -2.15
CA ALA A 23 9.53 1.47 -1.13
C ALA A 23 10.90 1.11 -1.68
N LYS A 24 11.95 1.65 -1.07
CA LYS A 24 13.32 1.24 -1.34
C LYS A 24 13.52 -0.22 -0.94
N LYS A 25 14.30 -0.98 -1.70
CA LYS A 25 14.71 -2.36 -1.38
C LYS A 25 15.78 -2.36 -0.29
N ASP A 26 15.42 -1.90 0.88
CA ASP A 26 16.23 -1.92 2.09
C ASP A 26 15.44 -2.52 3.25
N PHE A 27 15.76 -3.76 3.62
CA PHE A 27 15.04 -4.46 4.68
C PHE A 27 15.46 -4.04 6.10
N ASN A 28 16.58 -3.33 6.23
CA ASN A 28 17.15 -2.94 7.53
C ASN A 28 16.76 -1.52 7.93
N GLN A 29 16.21 -0.74 6.99
CA GLN A 29 15.69 0.59 7.26
C GLN A 29 14.63 0.54 8.38
N ALA A 30 14.95 1.18 9.50
CA ALA A 30 14.14 1.12 10.72
C ALA A 30 12.76 1.74 10.55
N LYS A 31 12.63 2.78 9.71
CA LYS A 31 11.39 3.49 9.46
C LYS A 31 11.27 3.86 7.97
N HIS A 32 10.10 3.59 7.40
CA HIS A 32 9.74 3.97 6.04
C HIS A 32 9.54 5.50 5.93
N GLU A 33 9.73 6.06 4.74
CA GLU A 33 9.77 7.52 4.55
C GLU A 33 8.39 8.17 4.75
N GLU A 34 7.33 7.56 4.20
CA GLU A 34 5.97 8.11 4.21
C GLU A 34 5.07 7.49 5.29
N ILE A 35 5.35 6.24 5.67
CA ILE A 35 4.53 5.43 6.57
C ILE A 35 5.31 5.25 7.86
N ASP A 36 4.69 5.55 9.00
CA ASP A 36 5.28 5.37 10.33
C ASP A 36 5.34 3.88 10.74
N THR A 37 6.06 3.07 9.96
CA THR A 37 6.29 1.63 10.14
C THR A 37 7.67 1.21 9.61
N LYS A 38 8.10 -0.02 9.88
CA LYS A 38 9.36 -0.57 9.37
C LYS A 38 9.28 -0.83 7.87
N ASN A 39 10.33 -0.52 7.11
CA ASN A 39 10.32 -0.73 5.66
C ASN A 39 10.16 -2.21 5.26
N LEU A 40 10.72 -3.12 6.05
CA LEU A 40 10.49 -4.56 5.90
C LEU A 40 8.99 -4.92 5.90
N TYR A 41 8.20 -4.25 6.76
CA TYR A 41 6.78 -4.53 6.90
C TYR A 41 6.03 -4.08 5.66
N VAL A 42 6.35 -2.89 5.14
CA VAL A 42 5.79 -2.35 3.89
C VAL A 42 6.06 -3.32 2.73
N ILE A 43 7.33 -3.70 2.51
CA ILE A 43 7.70 -4.59 1.40
C ILE A 43 7.00 -5.95 1.50
N LYS A 44 6.94 -6.55 2.70
CA LYS A 44 6.34 -7.88 2.88
C LYS A 44 4.81 -7.85 2.85
N ALA A 45 4.18 -6.78 3.32
CA ALA A 45 2.74 -6.59 3.16
C ALA A 45 2.37 -6.45 1.68
N LEU A 46 3.06 -5.56 0.95
CA LEU A 46 2.78 -5.30 -0.46
C LEU A 46 3.15 -6.49 -1.35
N GLN A 47 4.18 -7.26 -0.99
CA GLN A 47 4.46 -8.56 -1.64
C GLN A 47 3.26 -9.52 -1.52
N SER A 48 2.63 -9.60 -0.35
CA SER A 48 1.46 -10.46 -0.13
C SER A 48 0.21 -9.96 -0.84
N LEU A 49 0.03 -8.65 -1.03
CA LEU A 49 -1.09 -8.08 -1.79
C LEU A 49 -0.87 -8.27 -3.29
N THR A 50 0.37 -8.13 -3.75
CA THR A 50 0.76 -8.35 -5.15
C THR A 50 0.52 -9.79 -5.57
N SER A 51 0.88 -10.77 -4.73
CA SER A 51 0.62 -12.19 -5.05
C SER A 51 -0.86 -12.55 -5.17
N LYS A 52 -1.75 -11.72 -4.62
CA LYS A 52 -3.21 -11.89 -4.69
C LYS A 52 -3.84 -11.08 -5.83
N GLY A 53 -3.06 -10.28 -6.55
CA GLY A 53 -3.55 -9.43 -7.64
C GLY A 53 -4.13 -8.08 -7.22
N TYR A 54 -4.12 -7.74 -5.93
CA TYR A 54 -4.68 -6.46 -5.44
C TYR A 54 -3.80 -5.24 -5.70
N VAL A 55 -2.52 -5.46 -5.94
CA VAL A 55 -1.53 -4.40 -6.16
C VAL A 55 -0.64 -4.82 -7.31
N LYS A 56 -0.39 -3.90 -8.24
CA LYS A 56 0.61 -4.06 -9.28
C LYS A 56 1.95 -3.54 -8.78
N THR A 57 2.99 -4.36 -8.94
CA THR A 57 4.36 -3.95 -8.60
C THR A 57 5.18 -3.71 -9.87
N GLN A 58 6.00 -2.66 -9.86
CA GLN A 58 7.11 -2.43 -10.77
C GLN A 58 8.39 -2.25 -9.95
N PHE A 59 9.50 -2.86 -10.39
CA PHE A 59 10.78 -2.74 -9.69
C PHE A 59 11.82 -2.10 -10.59
N SER A 60 12.42 -1.00 -10.14
CA SER A 60 13.46 -0.28 -10.88
C SER A 60 14.36 0.50 -9.94
N TRP A 61 15.66 0.58 -10.24
CA TRP A 61 16.64 1.35 -9.46
C TRP A 61 16.67 1.06 -7.95
N GLN A 62 16.47 -0.20 -7.54
CA GLN A 62 16.33 -0.60 -6.13
C GLN A 62 15.08 -0.03 -5.43
N TYR A 63 14.06 0.40 -6.17
CA TYR A 63 12.76 0.81 -5.64
C TYR A 63 11.66 -0.09 -6.16
N TYR A 64 10.73 -0.42 -5.27
CA TYR A 64 9.44 -1.01 -5.59
C TYR A 64 8.40 0.11 -5.71
N TYR A 65 7.75 0.15 -6.85
CA TYR A 65 6.63 1.03 -7.15
C TYR A 65 5.37 0.19 -7.14
N TYR A 66 4.46 0.51 -6.22
CA TYR A 66 3.21 -0.21 -6.02
C TYR A 66 2.06 0.68 -6.46
N THR A 67 1.14 0.09 -7.24
CA THR A 67 -0.08 0.76 -7.70
C THR A 67 -1.26 -0.12 -7.32
N LEU A 68 -2.24 0.47 -6.64
CA LEU A 68 -3.48 -0.21 -6.26
C LEU A 68 -4.32 -0.54 -7.51
N THR A 69 -4.85 -1.76 -7.59
CA THR A 69 -5.78 -2.16 -8.66
C THR A 69 -7.23 -2.00 -8.21
N GLU A 70 -8.19 -2.08 -9.14
CA GLU A 70 -9.62 -1.98 -8.84
C GLU A 70 -10.06 -3.05 -7.83
N GLU A 71 -9.61 -4.29 -8.00
CA GLU A 71 -9.89 -5.39 -7.07
C GLU A 71 -9.25 -5.16 -5.69
N GLY A 72 -8.09 -4.49 -5.68
CA GLY A 72 -7.43 -4.08 -4.45
C GLY A 72 -8.20 -3.01 -3.69
N VAL A 73 -8.85 -2.07 -4.40
CA VAL A 73 -9.72 -1.06 -3.78
C VAL A 73 -10.89 -1.72 -3.06
N GLU A 74 -11.57 -2.67 -3.72
CA GLU A 74 -12.68 -3.42 -3.11
C GLU A 74 -12.23 -4.20 -1.87
N TYR A 75 -11.13 -4.95 -1.98
CA TYR A 75 -10.55 -5.70 -0.87
C TYR A 75 -10.21 -4.80 0.34
N LEU A 76 -9.55 -3.67 0.09
CA LEU A 76 -9.16 -2.75 1.16
C LEU A 76 -10.37 -2.06 1.78
N ARG A 77 -11.42 -1.76 0.99
CA ARG A 77 -12.67 -1.19 1.48
C ARG A 77 -13.37 -2.13 2.47
N GLU A 78 -13.49 -3.41 2.12
CA GLU A 78 -14.05 -4.43 3.02
C GLU A 78 -13.16 -4.63 4.26
N TYR A 79 -11.85 -4.70 4.07
CA TYR A 79 -10.90 -4.92 5.18
C TYR A 79 -10.92 -3.79 6.20
N LEU A 80 -11.00 -2.53 5.74
CA LEU A 80 -11.00 -1.34 6.57
C LEU A 80 -12.40 -0.93 7.03
N ASN A 81 -13.46 -1.58 6.55
CA ASN A 81 -14.87 -1.23 6.78
C ASN A 81 -15.18 0.23 6.42
N LEU A 82 -14.67 0.69 5.27
CA LEU A 82 -14.87 2.04 4.79
C LEU A 82 -16.15 2.14 3.95
N PRO A 83 -16.90 3.25 4.05
CA PRO A 83 -18.06 3.49 3.19
C PRO A 83 -17.65 3.70 1.72
N GLU A 84 -18.55 3.37 0.78
CA GLU A 84 -18.27 3.37 -0.67
C GLU A 84 -17.89 4.73 -1.25
N HIS A 85 -18.25 5.83 -0.59
CA HIS A 85 -17.97 7.18 -1.07
C HIS A 85 -16.49 7.57 -1.02
N ILE A 86 -15.66 6.85 -0.26
CA ILE A 86 -14.24 7.16 -0.15
C ILE A 86 -13.50 6.46 -1.29
N VAL A 87 -12.87 7.26 -2.14
CA VAL A 87 -12.04 6.81 -3.25
C VAL A 87 -10.58 7.18 -2.99
N PRO A 88 -9.62 6.36 -3.45
CA PRO A 88 -8.21 6.71 -3.41
C PRO A 88 -7.92 8.02 -4.16
N GLY A 89 -6.89 8.75 -3.73
CA GLY A 89 -6.50 10.04 -4.32
C GLY A 89 -6.24 9.98 -5.83
N THR A 90 -5.81 8.82 -6.35
CA THR A 90 -5.61 8.59 -7.79
C THR A 90 -6.88 8.71 -8.64
N TYR A 91 -8.08 8.56 -8.08
CA TYR A 91 -9.35 8.67 -8.80
C TYR A 91 -9.88 10.11 -8.88
N ILE A 92 -9.33 11.03 -8.07
CA ILE A 92 -9.75 12.43 -8.05
C ILE A 92 -9.02 13.14 -9.20
N GLN A 93 -9.63 13.16 -10.38
CA GLN A 93 -9.17 14.03 -11.48
C GLN A 93 -9.38 15.49 -11.06
N GLU A 94 -8.32 16.20 -10.69
CA GLU A 94 -8.35 17.67 -10.70
C GLU A 94 -8.55 18.13 -12.14
N ARG A 95 -9.79 18.54 -12.45
CA ARG A 95 -10.07 19.33 -13.64
C ARG A 95 -9.46 20.71 -13.42
N ASN A 96 -8.25 20.91 -13.93
CA ASN A 96 -7.72 22.25 -14.22
C ASN A 96 -8.36 22.79 -15.51
#